data_AF-P85098-F1
#
_entry.id   AF-P85098-F1
#
_cell.length_a   1.000
_cell.length_b   1.000
_cell.length_c   1.000
_cell.angle_alpha   90.00
_cell.angle_beta   90.00
_cell.angle_gamma   90.00
#
_symmetry.space_group_name_H-M   'P 1'
#
loop_
_entity.id
_entity.type
_entity.pdbx_description
1 polymer ?
#
loop_
_entity_poly.entity_id
_entity_poly.type
_entity_poly.pdbx_seq_one_letter_code
_entity_poly.pdbx_strand_id
1 'polypeptide(L)'
;SQVGMVLNLDKCIGCHTCSVTCKEGMEYAWFNNVESKLCEHCLNPACVATCPSGAIYKREEDGIVLIDQDKLCISGCPYKCIFCYPRIESGQPTVCSETCVGRYLGVLLYDADRIEEAASTEHETDLLYERQLDVFLDPNDPKVIEQAIKQGIPQNVIDAAQRSPVYKLALPLHPEYRAADAGELGSNGILPDVESLRMLSAGDTGPVIRSQTVEGVTDTRALEEVGLTEAQAQEMYRYLAIANYEDRFVVPSSHRIDAINITEVR
;
A
#
# COMPACT_ATOMS: atom_id res chain seq x y z
N SER A 1 11.90 -4.39 4.06
CA SER A 1 10.41 -4.32 4.14
C SER A 1 9.93 -3.00 3.59
N GLN A 2 8.69 -2.91 3.13
CA GLN A 2 8.06 -1.67 2.64
C GLN A 2 6.79 -1.40 3.42
N VAL A 3 6.63 -0.20 3.99
CA VAL A 3 5.30 0.27 4.41
C VAL A 3 4.57 0.81 3.17
N GLY A 4 3.43 0.24 2.85
CA GLY A 4 2.59 0.63 1.73
C GLY A 4 1.33 1.36 2.18
N MET A 5 0.66 1.99 1.21
CA MET A 5 -0.65 2.60 1.39
C MET A 5 -1.58 2.16 0.28
N VAL A 6 -2.83 1.84 0.62
CA VAL A 6 -3.93 1.65 -0.35
C VAL A 6 -4.96 2.73 -0.12
N LEU A 7 -5.44 3.35 -1.20
CA LEU A 7 -6.60 4.23 -1.19
C LEU A 7 -7.75 3.55 -1.92
N ASN A 8 -8.84 3.27 -1.21
CA ASN A 8 -10.11 2.91 -1.84
C ASN A 8 -10.73 4.19 -2.43
N LEU A 9 -10.78 4.27 -3.76
CA LEU A 9 -11.31 5.42 -4.49
C LEU A 9 -12.85 5.54 -4.38
N ASP A 10 -13.59 4.44 -4.22
CA ASP A 10 -15.04 4.45 -4.01
C ASP A 10 -15.45 5.13 -2.70
N LYS A 11 -14.54 5.14 -1.70
CA LYS A 11 -14.72 5.86 -0.44
C LYS A 11 -14.29 7.31 -0.49
N CYS A 12 -13.64 7.76 -1.56
CA CYS A 12 -13.12 9.11 -1.64
C CYS A 12 -14.24 10.10 -2.01
N ILE A 13 -14.61 10.97 -1.08
CA ILE A 13 -15.64 12.00 -1.31
C ILE A 13 -15.05 13.38 -1.69
N GLY A 14 -13.74 13.45 -1.95
CA GLY A 14 -13.08 14.71 -2.31
C GLY A 14 -13.10 15.81 -1.23
N CYS A 15 -13.17 15.46 0.07
CA CYS A 15 -13.30 16.44 1.16
C CYS A 15 -12.04 17.29 1.45
N HIS A 16 -10.91 17.00 0.82
CA HIS A 16 -9.60 17.66 1.04
C HIS A 16 -9.00 17.56 2.45
N THR A 17 -9.61 16.85 3.42
CA THR A 17 -9.06 16.71 4.77
C THR A 17 -7.62 16.18 4.76
N CYS A 18 -7.37 15.15 3.95
CA CYS A 18 -6.05 14.56 3.82
C CYS A 18 -4.99 15.53 3.25
N SER A 19 -5.39 16.53 2.47
CA SER A 19 -4.51 17.57 1.93
C SER A 19 -4.24 18.66 2.96
N VAL A 20 -5.29 19.12 3.65
CA VAL A 20 -5.20 20.18 4.67
C VAL A 20 -4.36 19.70 5.86
N THR A 21 -4.63 18.52 6.40
CA THR A 21 -3.87 17.97 7.54
C THR A 21 -2.41 17.71 7.18
N CYS A 22 -2.12 17.29 5.95
CA CYS A 22 -0.74 17.11 5.50
C CYS A 22 0.02 18.44 5.36
N LYS A 23 -0.71 19.53 5.09
CA LYS A 23 -0.13 20.87 4.94
C LYS A 23 0.15 21.54 6.29
N GLU A 24 -0.49 21.13 7.38
CA GLU A 24 -0.27 21.74 8.69
C GLU A 24 1.22 21.69 9.07
N GLY A 25 1.84 22.88 9.20
CA GLY A 25 3.28 23.04 9.45
C GLY A 25 4.18 23.19 8.21
N MET A 26 3.63 23.07 6.99
CA MET A 26 4.36 23.15 5.71
C MET A 26 3.62 24.04 4.71
N GLU A 27 3.57 25.34 5.00
CA GLU A 27 2.71 26.33 4.32
C GLU A 27 2.83 26.37 2.78
N TYR A 28 3.99 25.97 2.25
CA TYR A 28 4.31 26.03 0.82
C TYR A 28 4.26 24.67 0.11
N ALA A 29 3.87 23.59 0.81
CA ALA A 29 3.96 22.25 0.27
C ALA A 29 2.62 21.50 0.32
N TRP A 30 2.12 21.12 -0.86
CA TRP A 30 0.98 20.23 -1.02
C TRP A 30 1.48 18.82 -1.34
N PHE A 31 1.98 18.11 -0.32
CA PHE A 31 2.52 16.77 -0.51
C PHE A 31 1.48 15.70 -0.76
N ASN A 32 0.22 15.96 -0.42
CA ASN A 32 -0.88 15.04 -0.65
C ASN A 32 -2.06 15.82 -1.20
N ASN A 33 -2.52 15.43 -2.38
CA ASN A 33 -3.71 15.98 -3.01
C ASN A 33 -4.86 14.97 -2.93
N VAL A 34 -6.10 15.45 -3.08
CA VAL A 34 -7.26 14.57 -3.32
C VAL A 34 -6.96 13.71 -4.56
N GLU A 35 -7.43 12.46 -4.55
CA GLU A 35 -7.02 11.40 -5.51
C GLU A 35 -5.54 10.95 -5.39
N SER A 36 -4.90 11.24 -4.25
CA SER A 36 -3.66 10.62 -3.77
C SER A 36 -2.41 10.83 -4.63
N LYS A 37 -2.16 12.06 -5.05
CA LYS A 37 -0.83 12.43 -5.56
C LYS A 37 0.13 12.72 -4.41
N LEU A 38 0.45 11.71 -3.61
CA LEU A 38 1.57 11.76 -2.66
C LEU A 38 2.79 11.05 -3.24
N CYS A 39 3.90 11.00 -2.48
CA CYS A 39 5.04 10.21 -2.92
C CYS A 39 4.72 8.72 -2.82
N GLU A 40 4.91 7.98 -3.91
CA GLU A 40 4.67 6.53 -3.92
C GLU A 40 5.73 5.72 -3.16
N HIS A 41 6.82 6.36 -2.72
CA HIS A 41 7.93 5.70 -2.02
C HIS A 41 8.40 4.40 -2.70
N CYS A 42 8.52 4.46 -4.03
CA CYS A 42 8.72 3.34 -4.93
C CYS A 42 9.83 2.37 -4.49
N LEU A 43 9.71 1.10 -4.88
CA LEU A 43 10.78 0.11 -4.76
C LEU A 43 12.00 0.49 -5.64
N ASN A 44 11.75 1.00 -6.85
CA ASN A 44 12.77 1.56 -7.74
C ASN A 44 12.58 3.08 -7.94
N PRO A 45 12.97 3.92 -6.98
CA PRO A 45 12.69 5.35 -7.02
C PRO A 45 13.62 6.09 -8.00
N ALA A 46 13.07 6.52 -9.16
CA ALA A 46 13.80 7.31 -10.16
C ALA A 46 14.46 8.58 -9.58
N CYS A 47 13.87 9.18 -8.54
CA CYS A 47 14.46 10.33 -7.84
C CYS A 47 15.78 10.00 -7.12
N VAL A 48 15.94 8.78 -6.59
CA VAL A 48 17.22 8.32 -6.02
C VAL A 48 18.25 8.15 -7.13
N ALA A 49 17.87 7.48 -8.22
CA ALA A 49 18.77 7.23 -9.36
C ALA A 49 19.26 8.49 -10.06
N THR A 50 18.45 9.55 -10.09
CA THR A 50 18.76 10.81 -10.80
C THR A 50 19.41 11.88 -9.93
N CYS A 51 19.49 11.70 -8.61
CA CYS A 51 20.03 12.71 -7.69
C CYS A 51 21.56 12.83 -7.82
N PRO A 52 22.10 13.94 -8.37
CA PRO A 52 23.54 14.03 -8.62
C PRO A 52 24.37 14.12 -7.33
N SER A 53 23.78 14.62 -6.24
CA SER A 53 24.44 14.75 -4.94
C SER A 53 24.34 13.49 -4.07
N GLY A 54 23.56 12.48 -4.47
CA GLY A 54 23.27 11.33 -3.62
C GLY A 54 22.57 11.72 -2.30
N ALA A 55 21.78 12.80 -2.32
CA ALA A 55 21.03 13.28 -1.16
C ALA A 55 19.71 12.51 -0.96
N ILE A 56 19.16 11.90 -2.01
CA ILE A 56 17.91 11.13 -1.92
C ILE A 56 18.26 9.67 -1.68
N TYR A 57 17.62 9.05 -0.69
CA TYR A 57 17.86 7.65 -0.31
C TYR A 57 16.57 6.97 0.15
N LYS A 58 16.57 5.65 0.15
CA LYS A 58 15.48 4.80 0.66
C LYS A 58 15.96 4.14 1.95
N ARG A 59 15.19 4.27 3.03
CA ARG A 59 15.44 3.60 4.31
C ARG A 59 15.26 2.09 4.17
N GLU A 60 16.14 1.31 4.78
CA GLU A 60 16.15 -0.16 4.65
C GLU A 60 15.04 -0.82 5.49
N GLU A 61 14.73 -0.22 6.65
CA GLU A 61 13.83 -0.73 7.66
C GLU A 61 12.34 -0.65 7.27
N ASP A 62 11.95 0.41 6.57
CA ASP A 62 10.54 0.72 6.27
C ASP A 62 10.29 1.12 4.80
N GLY A 63 11.33 1.25 3.99
CA GLY A 63 11.22 1.62 2.58
C GLY A 63 10.84 3.08 2.34
N ILE A 64 10.87 3.94 3.36
CA ILE A 64 10.55 5.36 3.18
C ILE A 64 11.71 6.05 2.45
N VAL A 65 11.36 6.78 1.39
CA VAL A 65 12.31 7.53 0.55
C VAL A 65 12.38 8.97 1.04
N LEU A 66 13.55 9.42 1.50
CA LEU A 66 13.80 10.73 2.09
C LEU A 66 14.87 11.51 1.32
N ILE A 67 14.97 12.81 1.62
CA ILE A 67 16.03 13.70 1.13
C ILE A 67 16.83 14.14 2.35
N ASP A 68 18.11 13.81 2.37
CA ASP A 68 19.09 14.28 3.34
C ASP A 68 19.24 15.82 3.20
N GLN A 69 18.82 16.54 4.25
CA GLN A 69 18.79 18.00 4.25
C GLN A 69 20.17 18.63 4.49
N ASP A 70 21.15 17.86 4.98
CA ASP A 70 22.52 18.35 5.20
C ASP A 70 23.36 18.30 3.92
N LYS A 71 22.92 17.51 2.93
CA LYS A 71 23.52 17.47 1.60
C LYS A 71 22.92 18.55 0.71
N LEU A 72 23.78 19.31 0.04
CA LEU A 72 23.35 20.34 -0.90
C LEU A 72 22.61 19.70 -2.09
N CYS A 73 21.28 19.72 -2.07
CA CYS A 73 20.46 19.31 -3.21
C CYS A 73 20.36 20.49 -4.19
N ILE A 74 21.11 20.42 -5.30
CA ILE A 74 21.31 21.55 -6.22
C ILE A 74 20.13 21.77 -7.20
N SER A 75 19.08 20.92 -7.24
CA SER A 75 18.10 21.03 -8.34
C SER A 75 16.65 20.61 -8.06
N GLY A 76 16.04 21.10 -6.97
CA GLY A 76 14.61 21.43 -7.07
C GLY A 76 13.60 20.52 -6.40
N CYS A 77 13.86 20.04 -5.19
CA CYS A 77 12.78 19.69 -4.29
C CYS A 77 13.20 19.92 -2.83
N PRO A 78 12.93 21.09 -2.24
CA PRO A 78 13.24 21.32 -0.84
C PRO A 78 12.35 20.46 0.08
N TYR A 79 11.26 19.90 -0.45
CA TYR A 79 10.16 19.36 0.33
C TYR A 79 9.47 18.26 -0.50
N LYS A 80 9.53 17.01 -0.04
CA LYS A 80 8.69 15.89 -0.54
C LYS A 80 7.90 15.28 0.62
N CYS A 81 6.87 14.49 0.30
CA CYS A 81 6.23 13.64 1.31
C CYS A 81 7.31 12.79 2.03
N ILE A 82 7.32 12.87 3.36
CA ILE A 82 8.24 12.11 4.23
C ILE A 82 7.58 10.86 4.82
N PHE A 83 6.41 10.48 4.30
CA PHE A 83 5.55 9.40 4.80
C PHE A 83 5.26 9.47 6.31
N CYS A 84 5.28 10.67 6.88
CA CYS A 84 5.22 10.88 8.33
C CYS A 84 6.17 9.95 9.11
N TYR A 85 7.40 9.74 8.64
CA TYR A 85 8.32 8.77 9.27
C TYR A 85 8.41 8.88 10.80
N PRO A 86 8.40 10.07 11.46
CA PRO A 86 8.43 10.13 12.93
C PRO A 86 7.22 9.43 13.60
N ARG A 87 6.06 9.42 12.93
CA ARG A 87 4.87 8.68 13.36
C ARG A 87 4.99 7.19 13.04
N ILE A 88 5.44 6.85 11.83
CA ILE A 88 5.64 5.45 11.42
C ILE A 88 6.62 4.73 12.35
N GLU A 89 7.70 5.39 12.77
CA GLU A 89 8.70 4.82 13.68
C GLU A 89 8.09 4.37 15.02
N SER A 90 7.05 5.07 15.47
CA SER A 90 6.28 4.76 16.68
C SER A 90 5.03 3.90 16.44
N GLY A 91 4.88 3.31 15.24
CA GLY A 91 3.74 2.46 14.89
C GLY A 91 2.43 3.23 14.67
N GLN A 92 2.51 4.54 14.45
CA GLN A 92 1.34 5.40 14.20
C GLN A 92 1.09 5.57 12.70
N PRO A 93 -0.17 5.74 12.26
CA PRO A 93 -0.47 6.03 10.87
C PRO A 93 0.06 7.41 10.45
N THR A 94 0.17 7.61 9.14
CA THR A 94 0.38 8.94 8.57
C THR A 94 -0.84 9.84 8.81
N VAL A 95 -0.63 11.15 8.89
CA VAL A 95 -1.71 12.10 9.19
C VAL A 95 -2.79 12.14 8.11
N CYS A 96 -2.40 11.94 6.85
CA CYS A 96 -3.35 11.86 5.73
C CYS A 96 -4.15 10.57 5.72
N SER A 97 -3.61 9.47 6.25
CA SER A 97 -4.33 8.19 6.41
C SER A 97 -5.26 8.21 7.62
N GLU A 98 -4.80 8.70 8.77
CA GLU A 98 -5.59 8.75 10.01
C GLU A 98 -6.91 9.51 9.81
N THR A 99 -6.86 10.60 9.03
CA THR A 99 -8.01 11.46 8.72
C THR A 99 -8.91 10.94 7.59
N CYS A 100 -8.60 9.80 6.96
CA CYS A 100 -9.29 9.32 5.77
C CYS A 100 -9.84 7.89 5.93
N VAL A 101 -11.15 7.72 5.82
CA VAL A 101 -11.83 6.40 5.90
C VAL A 101 -11.46 5.43 4.76
N GLY A 102 -10.93 5.96 3.64
CA GLY A 102 -10.55 5.18 2.47
C GLY A 102 -9.08 4.75 2.43
N ARG A 103 -8.24 5.20 3.38
CA ARG A 103 -6.80 4.88 3.38
C ARG A 103 -6.47 3.76 4.34
N TYR A 104 -5.61 2.85 3.88
CA TYR A 104 -5.12 1.69 4.60
C TYR A 104 -3.59 1.72 4.58
N LEU A 105 -2.96 1.30 5.67
CA LEU A 105 -1.51 1.17 5.82
C LEU A 105 -1.17 -0.24 6.25
N GLY A 106 -0.12 -0.79 5.66
CA GLY A 106 0.31 -2.16 5.91
C GLY A 106 1.70 -2.43 5.37
N VAL A 107 2.33 -3.47 5.89
CA VAL A 107 3.67 -3.90 5.47
C VAL A 107 3.58 -4.82 4.26
N LEU A 108 4.53 -4.67 3.34
CA LEU A 108 4.83 -5.61 2.27
C LEU A 108 6.27 -6.11 2.47
N LEU A 109 6.45 -7.43 2.38
CA LEU A 109 7.76 -8.05 2.20
C LEU A 109 8.02 -8.12 0.71
N TYR A 110 9.24 -7.80 0.29
CA TYR A 110 9.61 -7.77 -1.12
C TYR A 110 11.02 -8.32 -1.33
N ASP A 111 11.26 -8.90 -2.49
CA ASP A 111 12.58 -9.34 -2.93
C ASP A 111 13.31 -8.19 -3.63
N ALA A 112 14.34 -7.65 -2.97
CA ALA A 112 15.10 -6.52 -3.50
C ALA A 112 15.89 -6.89 -4.76
N ASP A 113 16.31 -8.15 -4.91
CA ASP A 113 17.12 -8.61 -6.04
C ASP A 113 16.30 -8.70 -7.34
N ARG A 114 14.97 -8.80 -7.22
CA ARG A 114 14.04 -8.87 -8.37
C ARG A 114 13.52 -7.50 -8.84
N ILE A 115 13.89 -6.41 -8.15
CA ILE A 115 13.40 -5.07 -8.47
C ILE A 115 13.82 -4.63 -9.88
N GLU A 116 15.08 -4.84 -10.24
CA GLU A 116 15.60 -4.42 -11.56
C GLU A 116 14.94 -5.20 -12.70
N GLU A 117 14.83 -6.52 -12.55
CA GLU A 117 14.14 -7.39 -13.50
C GLU A 117 12.68 -6.96 -13.70
N ALA A 118 11.94 -6.74 -12.60
CA ALA A 118 10.57 -6.30 -12.67
C ALA A 118 10.42 -4.91 -13.30
N ALA A 119 11.30 -3.96 -12.97
CA ALA A 119 11.24 -2.59 -13.47
C ALA A 119 11.73 -2.42 -14.92
N SER A 120 12.46 -3.41 -15.46
CA SER A 120 13.02 -3.39 -16.83
C SER A 120 12.21 -4.22 -17.83
N THR A 121 11.11 -4.84 -17.39
CA THR A 121 10.22 -5.60 -18.28
C THR A 121 9.65 -4.70 -19.36
N GLU A 122 9.62 -5.21 -20.61
CA GLU A 122 9.15 -4.46 -21.77
C GLU A 122 7.71 -3.96 -21.55
N HIS A 123 7.43 -2.75 -22.05
CA HIS A 123 6.22 -1.96 -21.77
C HIS A 123 4.94 -2.50 -22.44
N GLU A 124 4.57 -3.75 -22.17
CA GLU A 124 3.18 -4.15 -22.17
C GLU A 124 2.63 -3.80 -20.79
N THR A 125 1.68 -2.86 -20.73
CA THR A 125 1.18 -2.25 -19.48
C THR A 125 0.75 -3.27 -18.44
N ASP A 126 0.27 -4.41 -18.90
CA ASP A 126 -0.29 -5.47 -18.05
C ASP A 126 0.83 -6.30 -17.40
N LEU A 127 1.98 -6.43 -18.07
CA LEU A 127 3.13 -7.17 -17.54
C LEU A 127 3.77 -6.46 -16.34
N LEU A 128 3.86 -5.12 -16.35
CA LEU A 128 4.56 -4.40 -15.28
C LEU A 128 3.90 -4.57 -13.91
N TYR A 129 2.55 -4.58 -13.87
CA TYR A 129 1.81 -4.82 -12.64
C TYR A 129 2.07 -6.24 -12.11
N GLU A 130 1.93 -7.26 -12.96
CA GLU A 130 2.22 -8.65 -12.58
C GLU A 130 3.66 -8.82 -12.11
N ARG A 131 4.63 -8.22 -12.82
CA ARG A 131 6.03 -8.26 -12.40
C ARG A 131 6.25 -7.58 -11.05
N GLN A 132 5.50 -6.51 -10.76
CA GLN A 132 5.54 -5.88 -9.44
C GLN A 132 4.93 -6.79 -8.36
N LEU A 133 3.83 -7.50 -8.65
CA LEU A 133 3.27 -8.50 -7.74
C LEU A 133 4.27 -9.61 -7.43
N ASP A 134 4.98 -10.08 -8.45
CA ASP A 134 6.00 -11.11 -8.33
C ASP A 134 7.16 -10.71 -7.41
N VAL A 135 7.42 -9.42 -7.23
CA VAL A 135 8.43 -8.90 -6.29
C VAL A 135 7.95 -8.98 -4.84
N PHE A 136 6.63 -8.95 -4.60
CA PHE A 136 6.06 -9.07 -3.26
C PHE A 136 6.01 -10.53 -2.81
N LEU A 137 6.36 -10.76 -1.54
CA LEU A 137 6.50 -12.09 -0.96
C LEU A 137 5.31 -12.41 -0.07
N ASP A 138 4.86 -13.67 -0.05
CA ASP A 138 3.83 -14.13 0.87
C ASP A 138 4.35 -14.12 2.31
N PRO A 139 3.83 -13.23 3.20
CA PRO A 139 4.30 -13.14 4.57
C PRO A 139 3.93 -14.37 5.42
N ASN A 140 3.10 -15.29 4.90
CA ASN A 140 2.73 -16.53 5.58
C ASN A 140 3.54 -17.75 5.11
N ASP A 141 4.35 -17.63 4.05
CA ASP A 141 5.23 -18.73 3.61
C ASP A 141 6.37 -18.93 4.64
N PRO A 142 6.49 -20.13 5.25
CA PRO A 142 7.58 -20.42 6.19
C PRO A 142 8.98 -20.12 5.67
N LYS A 143 9.22 -20.28 4.35
CA LYS A 143 10.52 -19.96 3.74
C LYS A 143 10.79 -18.46 3.70
N VAL A 144 9.76 -17.66 3.40
CA VAL A 144 9.84 -16.20 3.43
C VAL A 144 10.08 -15.72 4.86
N ILE A 145 9.40 -16.30 5.84
CA ILE A 145 9.56 -15.97 7.26
C ILE A 145 10.99 -16.29 7.73
N GLU A 146 11.50 -17.48 7.43
CA GLU A 146 12.86 -17.89 7.78
C GLU A 146 13.90 -16.95 7.16
N GLN A 147 13.74 -16.62 5.88
CA GLN A 147 14.63 -15.71 5.17
C GLN A 147 14.54 -14.27 5.71
N ALA A 148 13.34 -13.78 6.04
CA ALA A 148 13.13 -12.46 6.63
C ALA A 148 13.84 -12.33 7.98
N ILE A 149 13.71 -13.34 8.86
CA ILE A 149 14.43 -13.40 10.14
C ILE A 149 15.94 -13.40 9.92
N LYS A 150 16.43 -14.19 8.97
CA LYS A 150 17.86 -14.26 8.61
C LYS A 150 18.41 -12.92 8.10
N GLN A 151 17.60 -12.14 7.40
CA GLN A 151 17.94 -10.79 6.93
C GLN A 151 17.78 -9.70 8.00
N GLY A 152 17.39 -10.06 9.23
CA GLY A 152 17.25 -9.13 10.34
C GLY A 152 15.96 -8.31 10.33
N ILE A 153 14.92 -8.77 9.61
CA ILE A 153 13.58 -8.16 9.70
C ILE A 153 12.99 -8.49 11.08
N PRO A 154 12.62 -7.48 11.89
CA PRO A 154 12.06 -7.72 13.22
C PRO A 154 10.77 -8.55 13.20
N GLN A 155 10.56 -9.41 14.21
CA GLN A 155 9.38 -10.29 14.27
C GLN A 155 8.06 -9.51 14.22
N ASN A 156 7.97 -8.37 14.90
CA ASN A 156 6.77 -7.52 14.87
C ASN A 156 6.46 -6.98 13.46
N VAL A 157 7.46 -6.80 12.59
CA VAL A 157 7.28 -6.41 11.19
C VAL A 157 6.75 -7.57 10.37
N ILE A 158 7.22 -8.80 10.61
CA ILE A 158 6.70 -10.02 9.97
C ILE A 158 5.23 -10.25 10.37
N ASP A 159 4.93 -10.16 11.68
CA ASP A 159 3.56 -10.30 12.22
C ASP A 159 2.61 -9.21 11.68
N ALA A 160 3.14 -8.01 11.38
CA ALA A 160 2.40 -6.93 10.74
C ALA A 160 2.16 -7.21 9.25
N ALA A 161 3.14 -7.77 8.53
CA ALA A 161 3.00 -8.16 7.13
C ALA A 161 1.91 -9.24 6.95
N GLN A 162 1.85 -10.22 7.84
CA GLN A 162 0.82 -11.28 7.83
C GLN A 162 -0.61 -10.75 7.98
N ARG A 163 -0.77 -9.62 8.67
CA ARG A 163 -2.05 -8.94 8.89
C ARG A 163 -2.25 -7.71 8.00
N SER A 164 -1.38 -7.50 7.02
CA SER A 164 -1.35 -6.28 6.23
C SER A 164 -2.61 -6.12 5.38
N PRO A 165 -3.42 -5.06 5.58
CA PRO A 165 -4.54 -4.77 4.68
C PRO A 165 -4.04 -4.44 3.27
N VAL A 166 -2.83 -3.88 3.15
CA VAL A 166 -2.23 -3.56 1.85
C VAL A 166 -1.93 -4.82 1.07
N TYR A 167 -1.33 -5.83 1.70
CA TYR A 167 -1.09 -7.13 1.05
C TYR A 167 -2.41 -7.79 0.60
N LYS A 168 -3.44 -7.72 1.45
CA LYS A 168 -4.75 -8.34 1.20
C LYS A 168 -5.60 -7.61 0.16
N LEU A 169 -5.51 -6.29 0.10
CA LEU A 169 -6.33 -5.44 -0.79
C LEU A 169 -5.65 -5.15 -2.13
N ALA A 170 -4.33 -4.97 -2.15
CA ALA A 170 -3.62 -4.51 -3.35
C ALA A 170 -3.24 -5.62 -4.32
N LEU A 171 -3.01 -6.86 -3.83
CA LEU A 171 -2.47 -7.96 -4.63
C LEU A 171 -3.54 -8.88 -5.26
N PRO A 172 -4.65 -9.23 -4.58
CA PRO A 172 -5.57 -10.26 -5.09
C PRO A 172 -6.86 -9.73 -5.74
N LEU A 173 -7.13 -8.42 -5.70
CA LEU A 173 -8.51 -7.91 -5.73
C LEU A 173 -8.86 -6.88 -6.80
N HIS A 174 -8.02 -6.70 -7.82
CA HIS A 174 -8.41 -5.93 -8.99
C HIS A 174 -9.04 -6.84 -10.06
N PRO A 175 -10.38 -6.90 -10.17
CA PRO A 175 -11.09 -7.78 -11.09
C PRO A 175 -10.74 -7.56 -12.56
N GLU A 176 -10.24 -6.38 -12.93
CA GLU A 176 -9.73 -6.10 -14.28
C GLU A 176 -8.60 -7.06 -14.68
N TYR A 177 -7.81 -7.57 -13.73
CA TYR A 177 -6.74 -8.53 -14.03
C TYR A 177 -7.26 -9.97 -14.12
N ARG A 178 -8.33 -10.32 -13.38
CA ARG A 178 -9.02 -11.62 -13.56
C ARG A 178 -9.84 -11.67 -14.85
N ALA A 179 -10.38 -10.53 -15.28
CA ALA A 179 -11.10 -10.40 -16.55
C ALA A 179 -10.14 -10.32 -17.76
N ALA A 180 -8.94 -9.76 -17.58
CA ALA A 180 -7.88 -9.81 -18.60
C ALA A 180 -7.42 -11.25 -18.87
N ASP A 181 -7.25 -12.07 -17.83
CA ASP A 181 -7.00 -13.52 -17.97
C ASP A 181 -8.15 -14.29 -18.66
N ALA A 182 -9.38 -13.76 -18.58
CA ALA A 182 -10.56 -14.33 -19.24
C ALA A 182 -10.75 -13.84 -20.70
N GLY A 183 -9.89 -12.95 -21.21
CA GLY A 183 -9.95 -12.45 -22.58
C GLY A 183 -11.00 -11.37 -22.84
N GLU A 184 -11.51 -10.70 -21.80
CA GLU A 184 -12.56 -9.69 -21.88
C GLU A 184 -12.00 -8.25 -21.74
N LEU A 185 -11.12 -7.82 -22.65
CA LEU A 185 -10.70 -6.42 -22.71
C LEU A 185 -11.67 -5.60 -23.59
N GLY A 186 -12.36 -4.66 -22.96
CA GLY A 186 -13.30 -3.73 -23.60
C GLY A 186 -12.65 -2.77 -24.60
N SER A 187 -13.50 -2.15 -25.43
CA SER A 187 -13.15 -1.32 -26.59
C SER A 187 -12.31 -0.05 -26.32
N ASN A 188 -11.97 0.25 -25.06
CA ASN A 188 -11.22 1.44 -24.64
C ASN A 188 -9.75 1.19 -24.29
N GLY A 189 -9.21 0.02 -24.62
CA GLY A 189 -7.77 -0.25 -24.70
C GLY A 189 -6.94 0.38 -23.57
N ILE A 190 -7.08 -0.16 -22.35
CA ILE A 190 -6.35 0.11 -21.09
C ILE A 190 -7.21 0.73 -19.98
N LEU A 191 -8.33 1.40 -20.29
CA LEU A 191 -9.25 1.92 -19.26
C LEU A 191 -10.58 1.16 -19.28
N PRO A 192 -11.04 0.58 -18.16
CA PRO A 192 -12.40 0.09 -18.07
C PRO A 192 -13.36 1.23 -18.41
N ASP A 193 -14.32 0.96 -19.30
CA ASP A 193 -15.48 1.81 -19.48
C ASP A 193 -16.23 2.02 -18.16
N VAL A 194 -17.08 3.05 -18.08
CA VAL A 194 -17.81 3.38 -16.84
C VAL A 194 -18.73 2.22 -16.38
N GLU A 195 -19.04 1.28 -17.27
CA GLU A 195 -19.76 0.04 -16.93
C GLU A 195 -18.85 -1.04 -16.32
N SER A 196 -17.60 -1.17 -16.76
CA SER A 196 -16.56 -2.01 -16.14
C SER A 196 -15.97 -1.36 -14.89
N LEU A 197 -16.16 -0.06 -14.68
CA LEU A 197 -16.03 0.60 -13.36
C LEU A 197 -17.09 0.16 -12.34
N ARG A 198 -18.25 -0.34 -12.78
CA ARG A 198 -19.17 -1.08 -11.88
C ARG A 198 -18.72 -2.53 -11.65
N MET A 199 -17.85 -3.06 -12.51
CA MET A 199 -17.21 -4.36 -12.28
C MET A 199 -15.95 -4.23 -11.42
N LEU A 200 -15.31 -3.03 -11.37
CA LEU A 200 -14.28 -2.65 -10.40
C LEU A 200 -14.77 -2.73 -8.96
N SER A 201 -16.09 -2.71 -8.77
CA SER A 201 -16.71 -3.17 -7.55
C SER A 201 -16.82 -4.70 -7.49
N ALA A 202 -15.82 -5.48 -7.93
CA ALA A 202 -15.74 -6.90 -7.58
C ALA A 202 -15.34 -7.11 -6.11
N GLY A 203 -15.10 -6.00 -5.40
CA GLY A 203 -15.24 -5.91 -3.95
C GLY A 203 -16.58 -5.40 -3.43
N ASP A 204 -17.59 -5.23 -4.30
CA ASP A 204 -18.98 -5.11 -3.89
C ASP A 204 -19.44 -6.48 -3.40
N THR A 205 -19.04 -6.78 -2.17
CA THR A 205 -19.62 -7.83 -1.34
C THR A 205 -21.10 -7.57 -1.06
N GLY A 206 -21.64 -6.42 -1.49
CA GLY A 206 -23.00 -5.96 -1.31
C GLY A 206 -24.06 -7.00 -1.68
N PRO A 207 -24.04 -7.67 -2.84
CA PRO A 207 -25.04 -8.68 -3.19
C PRO A 207 -25.07 -9.87 -2.24
N VAL A 208 -23.89 -10.40 -1.86
CA VAL A 208 -23.76 -11.56 -0.97
C VAL A 208 -24.16 -11.19 0.45
N ILE A 209 -23.61 -10.09 0.96
CA ILE A 209 -23.90 -9.59 2.30
C ILE A 209 -25.37 -9.17 2.39
N ARG A 210 -25.95 -8.61 1.32
CA ARG A 210 -27.38 -8.31 1.25
C ARG A 210 -28.23 -9.57 1.28
N SER A 211 -27.90 -10.62 0.52
CA SER A 211 -28.67 -11.87 0.59
C SER A 211 -28.61 -12.47 2.00
N GLN A 212 -27.44 -12.44 2.64
CA GLN A 212 -27.29 -12.91 4.02
C GLN A 212 -28.04 -12.05 5.05
N THR A 213 -27.99 -10.72 4.94
CA THR A 213 -28.54 -9.80 5.94
C THR A 213 -30.03 -9.48 5.73
N VAL A 214 -30.50 -9.45 4.48
CA VAL A 214 -31.89 -9.08 4.13
C VAL A 214 -32.75 -10.32 3.89
N GLU A 215 -32.24 -11.30 3.16
CA GLU A 215 -33.00 -12.49 2.76
C GLU A 215 -32.76 -13.67 3.72
N GLY A 216 -31.68 -13.62 4.51
CA GLY A 216 -31.28 -14.71 5.40
C GLY A 216 -30.76 -15.93 4.66
N VAL A 217 -30.31 -15.75 3.40
CA VAL A 217 -29.84 -16.82 2.52
C VAL A 217 -28.39 -16.55 2.15
N THR A 218 -27.57 -17.59 2.14
CA THR A 218 -26.21 -17.51 1.58
C THR A 218 -26.29 -17.78 0.08
N ASP A 219 -26.12 -16.72 -0.73
CA ASP A 219 -26.03 -16.81 -2.19
C ASP A 219 -24.60 -16.53 -2.65
N THR A 220 -23.89 -17.58 -3.07
CA THR A 220 -22.50 -17.51 -3.52
C THR A 220 -22.35 -17.36 -5.02
N ARG A 221 -23.43 -17.30 -5.80
CA ARG A 221 -23.37 -17.29 -7.28
C ARG A 221 -22.52 -16.13 -7.81
N ALA A 222 -22.70 -14.94 -7.24
CA ALA A 222 -21.91 -13.77 -7.59
C ALA A 222 -20.41 -13.91 -7.23
N LEU A 223 -20.07 -14.70 -6.20
CA LEU A 223 -18.69 -14.96 -5.82
C LEU A 223 -18.02 -15.97 -6.74
N GLU A 224 -18.76 -17.01 -7.15
CA GLU A 224 -18.30 -18.03 -8.08
C GLU A 224 -17.95 -17.43 -9.45
N GLU A 225 -18.75 -16.46 -9.92
CA GLU A 225 -18.49 -15.73 -11.18
C GLU A 225 -17.15 -14.97 -11.19
N VAL A 226 -16.70 -14.46 -10.04
CA VAL A 226 -15.45 -13.69 -9.90
C VAL A 226 -14.30 -14.47 -9.26
N GLY A 227 -14.50 -15.78 -9.01
CA GLY A 227 -13.50 -16.65 -8.39
C GLY A 227 -13.16 -16.27 -6.94
N LEU A 228 -14.13 -15.80 -6.16
CA LEU A 228 -13.97 -15.52 -4.73
C LEU A 228 -14.65 -16.60 -3.88
N THR A 229 -14.05 -16.88 -2.72
CA THR A 229 -14.68 -17.69 -1.68
C THR A 229 -15.52 -16.82 -0.76
N GLU A 230 -16.50 -17.42 -0.07
CA GLU A 230 -17.26 -16.71 0.97
C GLU A 230 -16.35 -16.11 2.05
N ALA A 231 -15.30 -16.83 2.45
CA ALA A 231 -14.33 -16.34 3.43
C ALA A 231 -13.58 -15.09 2.93
N GLN A 232 -13.16 -15.07 1.65
CA GLN A 232 -12.56 -13.87 1.06
C GLN A 232 -13.55 -12.71 0.99
N ALA A 233 -14.80 -12.97 0.61
CA ALA A 233 -15.85 -11.93 0.59
C ALA A 233 -16.11 -11.35 1.99
N GLN A 234 -16.17 -12.18 3.03
CA GLN A 234 -16.31 -11.72 4.41
C GLN A 234 -15.09 -10.92 4.88
N GLU A 235 -13.88 -11.33 4.51
CA GLU A 235 -12.65 -10.58 4.80
C GLU A 235 -12.66 -9.21 4.10
N MET A 236 -13.06 -9.17 2.83
CA MET A 236 -13.23 -7.93 2.08
C MET A 236 -14.27 -7.03 2.73
N TYR A 237 -15.42 -7.56 3.14
CA TYR A 237 -16.42 -6.79 3.87
C TYR A 237 -15.87 -6.21 5.19
N ARG A 238 -15.07 -6.99 5.94
CA ARG A 238 -14.39 -6.51 7.15
C ARG A 238 -13.48 -5.32 6.85
N TYR A 239 -12.58 -5.43 5.86
CA TYR A 239 -11.65 -4.34 5.55
C TYR A 239 -12.35 -3.16 4.88
N LEU A 240 -13.23 -3.40 3.92
CA LEU A 240 -13.81 -2.37 3.06
C LEU A 240 -15.11 -1.78 3.58
N ALA A 241 -16.02 -2.55 4.19
CA ALA A 241 -17.27 -1.98 4.71
C ALA A 241 -17.13 -1.52 6.16
N ILE A 242 -16.64 -2.39 7.05
CA ILE A 242 -16.51 -2.07 8.48
C ILE A 242 -15.32 -1.14 8.71
N ALA A 243 -14.14 -1.52 8.18
CA ALA A 243 -12.93 -0.69 8.18
C ALA A 243 -12.53 -0.17 9.58
N ASN A 244 -12.50 -1.08 10.56
CA ASN A 244 -12.04 -0.77 11.92
C ASN A 244 -10.64 -0.14 11.91
N TYR A 245 -10.34 0.70 12.90
CA TYR A 245 -9.09 1.45 12.94
C TYR A 245 -7.85 0.51 12.90
N GLU A 246 -7.89 -0.56 13.68
CA GLU A 246 -6.87 -1.60 13.78
C GLU A 246 -6.71 -2.45 12.52
N ASP A 247 -7.76 -2.54 11.70
CA ASP A 247 -7.72 -3.24 10.40
C ASP A 247 -7.22 -2.30 9.29
N ARG A 248 -7.44 -0.99 9.43
CA ARG A 248 -6.96 0.01 8.47
C ARG A 248 -5.47 0.28 8.62
N PHE A 249 -4.95 0.30 9.84
CA PHE A 249 -3.58 0.75 10.11
C PHE A 249 -2.77 -0.32 10.82
N VAL A 250 -2.08 -1.16 10.04
CA VAL A 250 -1.18 -2.19 10.54
C VAL A 250 0.27 -1.72 10.33
N VAL A 251 0.71 -0.82 11.20
CA VAL A 251 2.04 -0.19 11.15
C VAL A 251 2.89 -0.68 12.33
N PRO A 252 3.94 -1.48 12.12
CA PRO A 252 4.84 -1.87 13.20
C PRO A 252 5.74 -0.69 13.59
N SER A 253 6.18 -0.65 14.85
CA SER A 253 7.27 0.25 15.24
C SER A 253 8.56 -0.17 14.53
N SER A 254 9.33 0.81 14.05
CA SER A 254 10.59 0.56 13.34
C SER A 254 11.80 0.47 14.28
N HIS A 255 11.61 0.70 15.58
CA HIS A 255 12.69 0.67 16.55
C HIS A 255 13.36 -0.70 16.58
N ARG A 256 14.56 -0.79 15.98
CA ARG A 256 15.61 -1.63 16.55
C ARG A 256 15.88 -1.09 17.94
N ILE A 257 15.61 -1.86 18.98
CA ILE A 257 16.21 -1.63 20.30
C ILE A 257 17.69 -2.01 20.17
N ASP A 258 18.43 -1.26 19.35
CA ASP A 258 19.88 -1.29 19.35
C ASP A 258 20.30 -0.27 20.40
N ALA A 259 20.76 -0.78 21.53
CA ALA A 259 21.28 -0.08 22.70
C ALA A 259 21.72 1.38 22.47
N ILE A 260 20.78 2.33 22.56
CA ILE A 260 21.14 3.68 22.97
C ILE A 260 21.51 3.54 24.44
N ASN A 261 22.80 3.57 24.75
CA ASN A 261 23.29 3.80 26.10
C ASN A 261 22.68 5.11 26.58
N ILE A 262 21.57 5.03 27.30
CA ILE A 262 21.06 6.13 28.13
C ILE A 262 22.01 6.22 29.33
N THR A 263 23.21 6.75 29.11
CA THR A 263 23.98 7.32 30.20
C THR A 263 23.34 8.64 30.56
N GLU A 264 22.65 8.66 31.70
CA GLU A 264 22.20 9.86 32.38
C GLU A 264 23.31 10.92 32.37
N VAL A 265 23.06 12.05 31.71
CA VAL A 265 23.80 13.28 32.00
C VAL A 265 23.09 13.92 33.18
N ARG A 266 23.73 13.87 34.35
CA ARG A 266 23.41 14.71 35.51
C ARG A 266 23.56 16.19 35.18
#